data_AF-A0ABD4Y699-F1
#
_entry.id   AF-A0ABD4Y699-F1
#
_cell.length_a   1.000
_cell.length_b   1.000
_cell.length_c   1.000
_cell.angle_alpha   90.00
_cell.angle_beta   90.00
_cell.angle_gamma   90.00
#
_symmetry.space_group_name_H-M   'P 1'
#
loop_
_entity.id
_entity.type
_entity.pdbx_description
1 polymer ?
#
loop_
_entity_poly.entity_id
_entity_poly.type
_entity_poly.pdbx_seq_one_letter_code
_entity_poly.pdbx_strand_id
1 'polypeptide(L)'
;MKAGDGRQYPFSRCRQLHVGLSLAFESSQIIAKENSAVRLFQGSTLAAAPCLIMGALPLLGYAPWGRTTLEVVVFFVVAYSVIHVLVALLVMLVTRKWREYFPAIMLGVLFGGLAGLQAGTAMRMEGYERAGERAAVLVTAIEHYIKATGEPPERLEQLVPDFVEAIPGRLPPLEIVTGEAALKGFYGNQWALLFKAGSGLNWDQLVYLPKQNYDQVESKTLLGRWAYLHE
;
A
#
# COMPACT_ATOMS: atom_id res chain seq x y z
N MET A 1 59.28 -31.09 65.94
CA MET A 1 58.64 -30.98 64.61
C MET A 1 57.13 -31.10 64.78
N LYS A 2 56.39 -29.99 64.65
CA LYS A 2 54.91 -29.98 64.59
C LYS A 2 54.50 -29.48 63.22
N ALA A 3 53.65 -30.25 62.55
CA ALA A 3 53.09 -29.96 61.23
C ALA A 3 52.26 -28.67 61.27
N GLY A 4 52.50 -27.78 60.31
CA GLY A 4 51.76 -26.54 60.12
C GLY A 4 50.42 -26.78 59.44
N ASP A 5 49.37 -26.33 60.11
CA ASP A 5 47.98 -26.36 59.69
C ASP A 5 47.72 -25.37 58.54
N GLY A 6 47.43 -25.91 57.35
CA GLY A 6 47.18 -25.16 56.12
C GLY A 6 45.76 -24.62 56.08
N ARG A 7 45.54 -23.44 56.68
CA ARG A 7 44.27 -22.71 56.55
C ARG A 7 44.08 -22.22 55.10
N GLN A 8 43.12 -22.80 54.40
CA GLN A 8 42.61 -22.30 53.11
C GLN A 8 42.00 -20.90 53.30
N TYR A 9 42.58 -19.91 52.60
CA TYR A 9 42.07 -18.53 52.60
C TYR A 9 40.75 -18.43 51.79
N PRO A 10 39.73 -17.70 52.26
CA PRO A 10 38.38 -17.64 51.67
C PRO A 10 38.25 -16.79 50.39
N PHE A 11 39.35 -16.40 49.73
CA PHE A 11 39.33 -15.46 48.61
C PHE A 11 38.76 -16.00 47.29
N SER A 12 38.57 -17.32 47.14
CA SER A 12 38.05 -17.93 45.91
C SER A 12 36.54 -17.72 45.71
N ARG A 13 35.77 -17.44 46.78
CA ARG A 13 34.30 -17.31 46.70
C ARG A 13 33.83 -15.97 46.13
N CYS A 14 34.59 -14.89 46.34
CA CYS A 14 34.25 -13.56 45.82
C CYS A 14 34.42 -13.45 44.30
N ARG A 15 35.40 -14.15 43.71
CA ARG A 15 35.64 -14.11 42.25
C ARG A 15 34.55 -14.85 41.45
N GLN A 16 33.99 -15.93 41.99
CA GLN A 16 32.90 -16.67 41.33
C GLN A 16 31.57 -15.90 41.29
N LEU A 17 31.24 -15.13 42.33
CA LEU A 17 30.02 -14.31 42.36
C LEU A 17 30.07 -13.16 41.33
N HIS A 18 31.25 -12.57 41.11
CA HIS A 18 31.42 -11.47 40.16
C HIS A 18 31.27 -11.93 38.69
N VAL A 19 31.77 -13.12 38.36
CA VAL A 19 31.65 -13.69 37.01
C VAL A 19 30.20 -14.12 36.72
N GLY A 20 29.49 -14.69 37.71
CA GLY A 20 28.08 -15.06 37.57
C GLY A 20 27.15 -13.86 37.32
N LEU A 21 27.38 -12.74 38.01
CA LEU A 21 26.61 -11.50 37.79
C LEU A 21 26.89 -10.87 36.43
N SER A 22 28.13 -10.91 35.94
CA SER A 22 28.49 -10.40 34.62
C SER A 22 27.83 -11.19 33.49
N LEU A 23 27.85 -12.53 33.58
CA LEU A 23 27.23 -13.40 32.57
C LEU A 23 25.70 -13.29 32.56
N ALA A 24 25.07 -13.12 33.73
CA ALA A 24 23.62 -12.89 33.82
C ALA A 24 23.22 -11.52 33.22
N PHE A 25 24.05 -10.50 33.43
CA PHE A 25 23.84 -9.18 32.84
C PHE A 25 23.99 -9.21 31.31
N GLU A 26 25.06 -9.80 30.77
CA GLU A 26 25.24 -9.96 29.32
C GLU A 26 24.12 -10.78 28.68
N SER A 27 23.73 -11.90 29.31
CA SER A 27 22.62 -12.73 28.83
C SER A 27 21.31 -11.95 28.80
N SER A 28 21.03 -11.14 29.84
CA SER A 28 19.82 -10.30 29.87
C SER A 28 19.83 -9.20 28.80
N GLN A 29 21.00 -8.61 28.48
CA GLN A 29 21.11 -7.61 27.41
C GLN A 29 20.93 -8.23 26.03
N ILE A 30 21.45 -9.43 25.79
CA ILE A 30 21.27 -10.16 24.52
C ILE A 30 19.79 -10.50 24.32
N ILE A 31 19.14 -11.06 25.34
CA ILE A 31 17.70 -11.41 25.30
C ILE A 31 16.83 -10.15 25.11
N ALA A 32 17.16 -9.03 25.76
CA ALA A 32 16.43 -7.78 25.58
C ALA A 32 16.55 -7.25 24.15
N LYS A 33 17.76 -7.28 23.58
CA LYS A 33 18.03 -6.82 22.21
C LYS A 33 17.33 -7.67 21.15
N GLU A 34 17.34 -8.99 21.32
CA GLU A 34 16.63 -9.94 20.44
C GLU A 34 15.12 -9.68 20.46
N ASN A 35 14.54 -9.49 21.65
CA ASN A 35 13.12 -9.16 21.80
C ASN A 35 12.73 -7.82 21.18
N SER A 36 13.60 -6.81 21.22
CA SER A 36 13.36 -5.51 20.56
C SER A 36 13.39 -5.61 19.05
N ALA A 37 14.33 -6.38 18.47
CA ALA A 37 14.43 -6.57 17.02
C ALA A 37 13.22 -7.31 16.44
N VAL A 38 12.77 -8.38 17.11
CA VAL A 38 11.56 -9.13 16.70
C VAL A 38 10.34 -8.22 16.68
N ARG A 39 10.17 -7.38 17.70
CA ARG A 39 9.03 -6.45 17.80
C ARG A 39 9.08 -5.33 16.79
N LEU A 40 10.28 -4.80 16.50
CA LEU A 40 10.48 -3.83 15.43
C LEU A 40 9.98 -4.42 14.10
N PHE A 41 10.44 -5.63 13.76
CA PHE A 41 10.05 -6.31 12.53
C PHE A 41 8.55 -6.57 12.47
N GLN A 42 7.94 -7.10 13.53
CA GLN A 42 6.49 -7.33 13.61
C GLN A 42 5.69 -6.05 13.42
N GLY A 43 6.09 -4.97 14.11
CA GLY A 43 5.46 -3.65 13.96
C GLY A 43 5.56 -3.13 12.53
N SER A 44 6.71 -3.30 11.88
CA SER A 44 6.90 -2.90 10.49
C SER A 44 6.05 -3.69 9.52
N THR A 45 6.01 -5.02 9.63
CA THR A 45 5.22 -5.87 8.73
C THR A 45 3.72 -5.56 8.86
N LEU A 46 3.22 -5.45 10.10
CA LEU A 46 1.81 -5.13 10.34
C LEU A 46 1.42 -3.75 9.80
N ALA A 47 2.29 -2.75 9.95
CA ALA A 47 2.04 -1.41 9.43
C ALA A 47 2.11 -1.34 7.89
N ALA A 48 3.03 -2.09 7.28
CA ALA A 48 3.21 -2.09 5.82
C ALA A 48 2.13 -2.87 5.07
N ALA A 49 1.67 -4.00 5.64
CA ALA A 49 0.85 -4.98 4.95
C ALA A 49 -0.44 -4.39 4.30
N PRO A 50 -1.24 -3.53 4.97
CA PRO A 50 -2.44 -2.97 4.35
C PRO A 50 -2.12 -2.15 3.10
N CYS A 51 -1.06 -1.33 3.14
CA CYS A 51 -0.65 -0.49 2.01
C CYS A 51 -0.15 -1.34 0.84
N LEU A 52 0.62 -2.38 1.13
CA LEU A 52 1.14 -3.30 0.10
C LEU A 52 0.00 -4.10 -0.56
N ILE A 53 -0.93 -4.62 0.23
CA ILE A 53 -2.10 -5.35 -0.29
C ILE A 53 -2.94 -4.42 -1.18
N MET A 54 -3.23 -3.20 -0.71
CA MET A 54 -4.00 -2.21 -1.47
C MET A 54 -3.30 -1.78 -2.76
N GLY A 55 -1.98 -1.60 -2.73
CA GLY A 55 -1.19 -1.26 -3.91
C GLY A 55 -1.05 -2.40 -4.92
N ALA A 56 -0.96 -3.65 -4.44
CA ALA A 56 -0.73 -4.82 -5.31
C ALA A 56 -1.98 -5.28 -6.08
N LEU A 57 -3.19 -5.07 -5.54
CA LEU A 57 -4.44 -5.47 -6.19
C LEU A 57 -4.67 -4.83 -7.58
N PRO A 58 -4.41 -3.53 -7.79
CA PRO A 58 -4.36 -2.91 -9.10
C PRO A 58 -3.51 -3.64 -10.15
N LEU A 59 -2.35 -4.19 -9.75
CA LEU A 59 -1.46 -4.94 -10.65
C LEU A 59 -2.13 -6.16 -11.26
N LEU A 60 -3.03 -6.79 -10.50
CA LEU A 60 -3.77 -7.97 -10.91
C LEU A 60 -5.11 -7.62 -11.57
N GLY A 61 -5.45 -6.34 -11.62
CA GLY A 61 -6.75 -5.87 -12.11
C GLY A 61 -7.91 -6.08 -11.14
N TYR A 62 -7.61 -6.43 -9.88
CA TYR A 62 -8.58 -6.64 -8.80
C TYR A 62 -8.59 -5.49 -7.79
N ALA A 63 -8.17 -4.28 -8.19
CA ALA A 63 -8.28 -3.15 -7.27
C ALA A 63 -9.73 -2.96 -6.83
N PRO A 64 -9.97 -2.40 -5.64
CA PRO A 64 -11.25 -1.81 -5.32
C PRO A 64 -11.44 -0.57 -6.20
N TRP A 65 -11.72 -0.79 -7.48
CA TRP A 65 -11.95 0.26 -8.46
C TRP A 65 -13.28 0.97 -8.17
N GLY A 66 -14.17 0.36 -7.39
CA GLY A 66 -15.35 0.99 -6.80
C GLY A 66 -15.66 0.33 -5.45
N ARG A 67 -16.53 0.98 -4.66
CA ARG A 67 -16.95 0.49 -3.33
C ARG A 67 -17.57 -0.90 -3.43
N THR A 68 -16.78 -1.94 -3.20
CA THR A 68 -17.22 -3.35 -3.23
C THR A 68 -16.45 -4.14 -2.17
N THR A 69 -16.90 -5.38 -1.92
CA THR A 69 -16.50 -6.37 -0.90
C THR A 69 -15.03 -6.43 -0.47
N LEU A 70 -14.10 -5.91 -1.26
CA LEU A 70 -12.69 -5.77 -0.89
C LEU A 70 -12.49 -4.68 0.18
N GLU A 71 -13.29 -3.60 0.19
CA GLU A 71 -13.33 -2.63 1.30
C GLU A 71 -13.67 -3.31 2.62
N VAL A 72 -14.51 -4.34 2.59
CA VAL A 72 -14.86 -5.12 3.78
C VAL A 72 -13.65 -5.92 4.26
N VAL A 73 -12.89 -6.54 3.36
CA VAL A 73 -11.63 -7.23 3.71
C VAL A 73 -10.61 -6.26 4.28
N VAL A 74 -10.43 -5.10 3.64
CA VAL A 74 -9.51 -4.05 4.10
C VAL A 74 -9.95 -3.50 5.45
N PHE A 75 -11.25 -3.26 5.64
CA PHE A 75 -11.84 -2.88 6.92
C PHE A 75 -11.57 -3.92 7.98
N PHE A 76 -11.72 -5.22 7.69
CA PHE A 76 -11.40 -6.29 8.64
C PHE A 76 -9.89 -6.36 8.95
N VAL A 77 -9.01 -6.16 7.97
CA VAL A 77 -7.55 -6.12 8.19
C VAL A 77 -7.17 -4.90 9.05
N VAL A 78 -7.75 -3.74 8.78
CA VAL A 78 -7.53 -2.52 9.57
C VAL A 78 -8.08 -2.69 10.98
N ALA A 79 -9.32 -3.18 11.13
CA ALA A 79 -9.93 -3.45 12.42
C ALA A 79 -9.12 -4.47 13.23
N TYR A 80 -8.68 -5.56 12.58
CA TYR A 80 -7.81 -6.57 13.19
C TYR A 80 -6.47 -5.97 13.65
N SER A 81 -5.87 -5.09 12.84
CA SER A 81 -4.63 -4.39 13.16
C SER A 81 -4.82 -3.44 14.34
N VAL A 82 -5.91 -2.68 14.38
CA VAL A 82 -6.27 -1.81 15.51
C VAL A 82 -6.47 -2.63 16.78
N ILE A 83 -7.22 -3.74 16.71
CA ILE A 83 -7.42 -4.64 17.85
C ILE A 83 -6.07 -5.19 18.34
N HIS A 84 -5.18 -5.61 17.44
CA HIS A 84 -3.84 -6.09 17.82
C HIS A 84 -3.01 -5.02 18.52
N VAL A 85 -3.02 -3.79 18.00
CA VAL A 85 -2.35 -2.65 18.64
C VAL A 85 -2.94 -2.37 20.02
N LEU A 86 -4.27 -2.37 20.17
CA LEU A 86 -4.94 -2.16 21.45
C LEU A 86 -4.61 -3.26 22.48
N VAL A 87 -4.59 -4.53 22.06
CA VAL A 87 -4.20 -5.66 22.93
C VAL A 87 -2.73 -5.53 23.33
N ALA A 88 -1.83 -5.19 22.40
CA ALA A 88 -0.42 -4.98 22.72
C ALA A 88 -0.23 -3.81 23.71
N LEU A 89 -0.96 -2.71 23.53
CA LEU A 89 -0.96 -1.58 24.45
C LEU A 89 -1.49 -1.98 25.85
N LEU A 90 -2.56 -2.77 25.92
CA LEU A 90 -3.11 -3.29 27.18
C LEU A 90 -2.10 -4.19 27.90
N VAL A 91 -1.47 -5.12 27.19
CA VAL A 91 -0.43 -5.99 27.76
C VAL A 91 0.76 -5.17 28.25
N MET A 92 1.17 -4.14 27.50
CA MET A 92 2.22 -3.22 27.93
C MET A 92 1.84 -2.43 29.19
N LEU A 93 0.58 -2.00 29.30
CA LEU A 93 0.06 -1.30 30.47
C LEU A 93 0.06 -2.22 31.70
N VAL A 94 -0.46 -3.44 31.58
CA VAL A 94 -0.53 -4.43 32.67
C VAL A 94 0.85 -4.88 33.12
N THR A 95 1.75 -5.16 32.17
CA THR A 95 3.12 -5.60 32.48
C THR A 95 4.04 -4.45 32.92
N ARG A 96 3.61 -3.20 32.78
CA ARG A 96 4.38 -1.97 33.04
C ARG A 96 5.71 -1.88 32.27
N LYS A 97 5.92 -2.71 31.25
CA LYS A 97 7.13 -2.74 30.41
C LYS A 97 7.10 -1.74 29.24
N TRP A 98 6.31 -0.67 29.36
CA TRP A 98 6.10 0.27 28.28
C TRP A 98 7.39 0.97 27.83
N ARG A 99 8.31 1.27 28.75
CA ARG A 99 9.60 1.90 28.43
C ARG A 99 10.54 1.01 27.61
N GLU A 100 10.44 -0.31 27.74
CA GLU A 100 11.31 -1.27 27.04
C GLU A 100 10.84 -1.54 25.61
N TYR A 101 9.51 -1.60 25.40
CA TYR A 101 8.94 -2.10 24.15
C TYR A 101 8.36 -1.03 23.24
N PHE A 102 7.88 0.08 23.82
CA PHE A 102 7.24 1.14 23.05
C PHE A 102 8.15 1.75 21.97
N PRO A 103 9.44 2.04 22.21
CA PRO A 103 10.29 2.63 21.17
C PRO A 103 10.48 1.72 19.95
N ALA A 104 10.69 0.42 20.17
CA ALA A 104 10.88 -0.54 19.09
C ALA A 104 9.59 -0.72 18.26
N ILE A 105 8.42 -0.82 18.92
CA ILE A 105 7.14 -0.93 18.22
C ILE A 105 6.86 0.36 17.42
N MET A 106 7.09 1.54 18.01
CA MET A 106 6.86 2.82 17.34
C MET A 106 7.76 3.03 16.14
N LEU A 107 9.05 2.73 16.27
CA LEU A 107 9.97 2.74 15.13
C LEU A 107 9.54 1.73 14.06
N GLY A 108 9.06 0.57 14.48
CA GLY A 108 8.58 -0.48 13.58
C GLY A 108 7.41 0.01 12.74
N VAL A 109 6.38 0.55 13.41
CA VAL A 109 5.19 1.12 12.77
C VAL A 109 5.57 2.31 11.88
N LEU A 110 6.46 3.19 12.32
CA LEU A 110 6.88 4.36 11.55
C LEU A 110 7.61 3.95 10.26
N PHE A 111 8.64 3.10 10.36
CA PHE A 111 9.40 2.66 9.20
C PHE A 111 8.58 1.76 8.27
N GLY A 112 7.80 0.84 8.83
CA GLY A 112 6.93 -0.03 8.06
C GLY A 112 5.81 0.73 7.37
N GLY A 113 5.20 1.70 8.06
CA GLY A 113 4.18 2.57 7.48
C GLY A 113 4.74 3.43 6.35
N LEU A 114 5.90 4.06 6.55
CA LEU A 114 6.53 4.88 5.51
C LEU A 114 6.91 4.04 4.27
N ALA A 115 7.58 2.91 4.47
CA ALA A 115 7.96 2.01 3.39
C ALA A 115 6.73 1.40 2.69
N GLY A 116 5.72 1.00 3.46
CA GLY A 116 4.47 0.46 2.95
C GLY A 116 3.68 1.46 2.12
N LEU A 117 3.61 2.73 2.55
CA LEU A 117 2.95 3.80 1.80
C LEU A 117 3.67 4.09 0.47
N GLN A 118 5.00 4.21 0.49
CA GLN A 118 5.78 4.45 -0.73
C GLN A 118 5.64 3.28 -1.72
N ALA A 119 5.84 2.06 -1.25
CA ALA A 119 5.73 0.86 -2.08
C ALA A 119 4.29 0.64 -2.58
N GLY A 120 3.29 0.81 -1.71
CA GLY A 120 1.88 0.71 -2.06
C GLY A 120 1.47 1.72 -3.13
N THR A 121 1.92 2.97 -3.01
CA THR A 121 1.69 4.00 -4.04
C THR A 121 2.36 3.63 -5.35
N ALA A 122 3.63 3.19 -5.33
CA ALA A 122 4.33 2.77 -6.55
C ALA A 122 3.61 1.60 -7.26
N MET A 123 3.20 0.58 -6.49
CA MET A 123 2.42 -0.55 -7.03
C MET A 123 1.07 -0.10 -7.60
N ARG A 124 0.40 0.86 -6.96
CA ARG A 124 -0.86 1.42 -7.45
C ARG A 124 -0.68 2.13 -8.79
N MET A 125 0.36 2.94 -8.94
CA MET A 125 0.65 3.66 -10.19
C MET A 125 0.98 2.70 -11.33
N GLU A 126 1.81 1.70 -11.09
CA GLU A 126 2.07 0.61 -12.03
C GLU A 126 0.77 -0.14 -12.40
N GLY A 127 -0.11 -0.38 -11.43
CA GLY A 127 -1.41 -1.01 -11.68
C GLY A 127 -2.33 -0.18 -12.57
N TYR A 128 -2.28 1.15 -12.45
CA TYR A 128 -2.99 2.07 -13.33
C TYR A 128 -2.42 2.08 -14.74
N GLU A 129 -1.10 2.05 -14.90
CA GLU A 129 -0.47 1.93 -16.21
C GLU A 129 -0.90 0.63 -16.91
N ARG A 130 -0.82 -0.50 -16.22
CA ARG A 130 -1.30 -1.80 -16.75
C ARG A 130 -2.80 -1.82 -17.02
N ALA A 131 -3.60 -1.10 -16.24
CA ALA A 131 -5.02 -0.95 -16.53
C ALA A 131 -5.24 -0.17 -17.84
N GLY A 132 -4.43 0.86 -18.07
CA GLY A 132 -4.40 1.59 -19.34
C GLY A 132 -4.01 0.73 -20.54
N GLU A 133 -3.04 -0.18 -20.36
CA GLU A 133 -2.67 -1.16 -21.38
C GLU A 133 -3.82 -2.13 -21.71
N ARG A 134 -4.48 -2.68 -20.68
CA ARG A 134 -5.67 -3.54 -20.87
C ARG A 134 -6.81 -2.80 -21.56
N ALA A 135 -6.96 -1.50 -21.29
CA ALA A 135 -7.98 -0.66 -21.88
C ALA A 135 -7.69 -0.28 -23.35
N ALA A 136 -6.52 -0.60 -23.89
CA ALA A 136 -6.18 -0.32 -25.30
C ALA A 136 -7.16 -0.97 -26.30
N VAL A 137 -7.74 -2.12 -25.94
CA VAL A 137 -8.79 -2.78 -26.73
C VAL A 137 -10.03 -1.89 -26.85
N LEU A 138 -10.45 -1.26 -25.75
CA LEU A 138 -11.60 -0.34 -25.75
C LEU A 138 -11.31 0.93 -26.54
N VAL A 139 -10.10 1.50 -26.40
CA VAL A 139 -9.67 2.66 -27.19
C VAL A 139 -9.78 2.36 -28.68
N THR A 140 -9.25 1.21 -29.11
CA THR A 140 -9.31 0.78 -30.51
C THR A 140 -10.75 0.58 -30.99
N ALA A 141 -11.60 -0.02 -30.15
CA ALA A 141 -13.02 -0.21 -30.45
C ALA A 141 -13.77 1.12 -30.60
N ILE A 142 -13.48 2.11 -29.74
CA ILE A 142 -14.04 3.47 -29.84
C ILE A 142 -13.60 4.15 -31.14
N GLU A 143 -12.32 4.05 -31.49
CA GLU A 143 -11.80 4.62 -32.74
C GLU A 143 -12.47 3.98 -33.97
N HIS A 144 -12.71 2.66 -33.95
CA HIS A 144 -13.46 1.98 -35.00
C HIS A 144 -14.94 2.38 -35.03
N TYR A 145 -15.59 2.52 -33.88
CA TYR A 145 -16.97 3.00 -33.76
C TYR A 145 -17.11 4.37 -34.41
N ILE A 146 -16.24 5.33 -34.03
CA ILE A 146 -16.22 6.69 -34.58
C ILE A 146 -16.03 6.66 -36.10
N LYS A 147 -15.15 5.79 -36.60
CA LYS A 147 -14.93 5.67 -38.05
C LYS A 147 -16.18 5.16 -38.78
N ALA A 148 -17.01 4.34 -38.14
CA ALA A 148 -18.22 3.78 -38.73
C ALA A 148 -19.44 4.72 -38.62
N THR A 149 -19.57 5.44 -37.50
CA THR A 149 -20.77 6.24 -37.17
C THR A 149 -20.58 7.74 -37.33
N GLY A 150 -19.32 8.20 -37.31
CA GLY A 150 -18.96 9.62 -37.31
C GLY A 150 -18.90 10.27 -35.93
N GLU A 151 -19.38 9.61 -34.88
CA GLU A 151 -19.47 10.15 -33.52
C GLU A 151 -18.98 9.14 -32.46
N PRO A 152 -18.42 9.61 -31.33
CA PRO A 152 -18.03 8.71 -30.23
C PRO A 152 -19.26 8.07 -29.57
N PRO A 153 -19.14 6.83 -29.05
CA PRO A 153 -20.25 6.18 -28.37
C PRO A 153 -20.59 6.94 -27.08
N GLU A 154 -21.87 7.11 -26.78
CA GLU A 154 -22.34 7.73 -25.54
C GLU A 154 -22.05 6.86 -24.31
N ARG A 155 -21.94 5.54 -24.51
CA ARG A 155 -21.70 4.55 -23.46
C ARG A 155 -20.91 3.36 -24.00
N LEU A 156 -20.10 2.73 -23.15
CA LEU A 156 -19.21 1.65 -23.57
C LEU A 156 -19.96 0.42 -24.09
N GLU A 157 -21.19 0.19 -23.63
CA GLU A 157 -22.02 -0.94 -24.06
C GLU A 157 -22.38 -0.88 -25.55
N GLN A 158 -22.34 0.30 -26.19
CA GLN A 158 -22.58 0.43 -27.63
C GLN A 158 -21.45 -0.16 -28.49
N LEU A 159 -20.31 -0.47 -27.89
CA LEU A 159 -19.21 -1.16 -28.57
C LEU A 159 -19.48 -2.66 -28.69
N VAL A 160 -20.39 -3.21 -27.88
CA VAL A 160 -20.68 -4.65 -27.81
C VAL A 160 -21.95 -4.97 -28.59
N PRO A 161 -21.98 -6.08 -29.36
CA PRO A 161 -20.88 -6.99 -29.67
C PRO A 161 -20.07 -6.58 -30.92
N ASP A 162 -20.52 -5.58 -31.66
CA ASP A 162 -20.09 -5.34 -33.04
C ASP A 162 -18.64 -4.85 -33.19
N PHE A 163 -18.12 -4.12 -32.18
CA PHE A 163 -16.75 -3.58 -32.17
C PHE A 163 -15.85 -4.30 -31.16
N VAL A 164 -16.42 -4.93 -30.14
CA VAL A 164 -15.74 -5.80 -29.18
C VAL A 164 -16.72 -6.86 -28.67
N GLU A 165 -16.27 -8.12 -28.55
CA GLU A 165 -17.13 -9.24 -28.13
C GLU A 165 -17.75 -9.01 -26.74
N ALA A 166 -16.97 -8.47 -25.81
CA ALA A 166 -17.40 -8.05 -24.48
C ALA A 166 -16.44 -7.00 -23.93
N ILE A 167 -16.90 -6.18 -22.99
CA ILE A 167 -16.02 -5.25 -22.27
C ILE A 167 -14.96 -6.06 -21.50
N PRO A 168 -13.66 -5.77 -21.66
CA PRO A 168 -12.62 -6.54 -20.99
C PRO A 168 -12.79 -6.50 -19.47
N GLY A 169 -12.76 -7.68 -18.84
CA GLY A 169 -12.72 -7.78 -17.39
C GLY A 169 -11.42 -7.21 -16.82
N ARG A 170 -11.37 -7.03 -15.49
CA ARG A 170 -10.19 -6.52 -14.77
C ARG A 170 -9.75 -5.11 -15.19
N LEU A 171 -10.67 -4.34 -15.75
CA LEU A 171 -10.56 -2.91 -15.93
C LEU A 171 -11.18 -2.17 -14.75
N PRO A 172 -10.72 -0.95 -14.44
CA PRO A 172 -11.53 -0.03 -13.65
C PRO A 172 -12.90 0.21 -14.31
N PRO A 173 -13.92 0.66 -13.55
CA PRO A 173 -15.18 1.10 -14.10
C PRO A 173 -14.95 2.40 -14.87
N LEU A 174 -14.57 2.23 -16.14
CA LEU A 174 -14.30 3.34 -17.04
C LEU A 174 -15.62 3.99 -17.45
N GLU A 175 -15.65 5.30 -17.36
CA GLU A 175 -16.71 6.14 -17.90
C GLU A 175 -16.20 6.77 -19.20
N ILE A 176 -17.06 6.82 -20.22
CA ILE A 176 -16.81 7.63 -21.42
C ILE A 176 -17.53 8.96 -21.28
N VAL A 177 -16.82 10.05 -21.56
CA VAL A 177 -17.39 11.39 -21.64
C VAL A 177 -17.30 11.84 -23.09
N THR A 178 -18.41 12.36 -23.63
CA THR A 178 -18.51 12.81 -25.04
C THR A 178 -19.11 14.20 -25.16
N GLY A 179 -19.12 14.74 -26.38
CA GLY A 179 -19.83 15.97 -26.72
C GLY A 179 -19.25 17.22 -26.06
N GLU A 180 -20.13 18.18 -25.70
CA GLU A 180 -19.70 19.44 -25.08
C GLU A 180 -18.97 19.23 -23.74
N ALA A 181 -19.39 18.23 -22.96
CA ALA A 181 -18.77 17.91 -21.68
C ALA A 181 -17.31 17.47 -21.90
N ALA A 182 -17.05 16.64 -22.90
CA ALA A 182 -15.70 16.26 -23.28
C ALA A 182 -14.88 17.45 -23.77
N LEU A 183 -15.45 18.25 -24.67
CA LEU A 183 -14.75 19.39 -25.28
C LEU A 183 -14.30 20.42 -24.24
N LYS A 184 -15.19 20.76 -23.28
CA LYS A 184 -14.92 21.75 -22.23
C LYS A 184 -14.06 21.18 -21.10
N GLY A 185 -14.36 19.95 -20.66
CA GLY A 185 -13.71 19.34 -19.50
C GLY A 185 -12.38 18.66 -19.80
N PHE A 186 -12.13 18.28 -21.06
CA PHE A 186 -10.97 17.49 -21.46
C PHE A 186 -10.22 18.13 -22.64
N TYR A 187 -9.88 19.42 -22.49
CA TYR A 187 -8.89 20.10 -23.34
C TYR A 187 -9.18 20.00 -24.84
N GLY A 188 -10.44 20.18 -25.25
CA GLY A 188 -10.85 20.14 -26.65
C GLY A 188 -10.86 18.75 -27.29
N ASN A 189 -10.86 17.67 -26.50
CA ASN A 189 -11.10 16.32 -26.99
C ASN A 189 -12.60 16.07 -27.15
N GLN A 190 -13.01 15.42 -28.26
CA GLN A 190 -14.43 15.10 -28.51
C GLN A 190 -14.95 13.95 -27.64
N TRP A 191 -14.03 13.14 -27.12
CA TRP A 191 -14.31 12.12 -26.14
C TRP A 191 -13.09 11.94 -25.22
N ALA A 192 -13.33 11.41 -24.03
CA ALA A 192 -12.29 10.96 -23.12
C ALA A 192 -12.77 9.71 -22.38
N LEU A 193 -11.85 8.84 -21.97
CA LEU A 193 -12.15 7.82 -20.97
C LEU A 193 -11.60 8.29 -19.64
N LEU A 194 -12.38 8.11 -18.58
CA LEU A 194 -11.95 8.41 -17.24
C LEU A 194 -12.30 7.30 -16.27
N PHE A 195 -11.48 7.17 -15.26
CA PHE A 195 -11.76 6.40 -14.06
C PHE A 195 -11.53 7.32 -12.84
N LYS A 196 -12.54 7.45 -11.99
CA LYS A 196 -12.46 8.21 -10.73
C LYS A 196 -11.62 7.43 -9.74
N ALA A 197 -10.32 7.74 -9.70
CA ALA A 197 -9.34 7.06 -8.86
C ALA A 197 -9.28 7.63 -7.43
N GLY A 198 -9.94 8.77 -7.22
CA GLY A 198 -10.12 9.42 -5.94
C GLY A 198 -10.91 8.59 -4.92
N SER A 199 -10.49 8.66 -3.67
CA SER A 199 -11.33 8.40 -2.50
C SER A 199 -12.21 9.64 -2.25
N GLY A 200 -13.32 9.55 -1.50
CA GLY A 200 -14.24 10.69 -1.32
C GLY A 200 -13.66 12.00 -0.72
N LEU A 201 -12.35 12.07 -0.47
CA LEU A 201 -11.59 13.25 -0.05
C LEU A 201 -10.68 13.85 -1.15
N ASN A 202 -10.46 13.18 -2.29
CA ASN A 202 -9.68 13.66 -3.44
C ASN A 202 -10.41 13.34 -4.76
N TRP A 203 -10.40 14.24 -5.74
CA TRP A 203 -10.99 14.01 -7.05
C TRP A 203 -9.99 13.55 -8.12
N ASP A 204 -8.98 12.78 -7.71
CA ASP A 204 -8.00 12.20 -8.63
C ASP A 204 -8.67 11.34 -9.72
N GLN A 205 -8.12 11.39 -10.94
CA GLN A 205 -8.68 10.69 -12.09
C GLN A 205 -7.59 10.05 -12.93
N LEU A 206 -7.83 8.81 -13.39
CA LEU A 206 -7.06 8.22 -14.49
C LEU A 206 -7.78 8.53 -15.80
N VAL A 207 -7.14 9.27 -16.69
CA VAL A 207 -7.77 9.83 -17.90
C VAL A 207 -7.01 9.41 -19.16
N TYR A 208 -7.75 9.07 -20.21
CA TYR A 208 -7.26 8.93 -21.57
C TYR A 208 -7.80 10.07 -22.45
N LEU A 209 -6.87 10.83 -23.04
CA LEU A 209 -7.17 11.87 -24.03
C LEU A 209 -6.77 11.37 -25.43
N PRO A 210 -7.69 11.29 -26.40
CA PRO A 210 -7.36 10.80 -27.75
C PRO A 210 -6.31 11.65 -28.47
N LYS A 211 -6.29 12.97 -28.25
CA LYS A 211 -5.27 13.87 -28.82
C LYS A 211 -3.93 13.83 -28.08
N GLN A 212 -3.84 13.14 -26.95
CA GLN A 212 -2.63 13.03 -26.11
C GLN A 212 -2.04 14.39 -25.69
N ASN A 213 -2.87 15.44 -25.66
CA ASN A 213 -2.50 16.81 -25.33
C ASN A 213 -2.40 17.03 -23.81
N TYR A 214 -1.72 16.12 -23.12
CA TYR A 214 -1.52 16.18 -21.68
C TYR A 214 -0.61 17.33 -21.27
N ASP A 215 0.14 17.94 -22.19
CA ASP A 215 0.90 19.17 -21.96
C ASP A 215 0.04 20.33 -21.44
N GLN A 216 -1.27 20.34 -21.76
CA GLN A 216 -2.24 21.35 -21.31
C GLN A 216 -2.74 21.09 -19.88
N VAL A 217 -2.41 19.96 -19.30
CA VAL A 217 -2.80 19.56 -17.94
C VAL A 217 -1.69 19.92 -16.96
N GLU A 218 -1.98 20.73 -15.95
CA GLU A 218 -0.94 21.21 -15.01
C GLU A 218 -0.49 20.11 -14.04
N SER A 219 -1.42 19.48 -13.33
CA SER A 219 -1.14 18.51 -12.27
C SER A 219 -1.39 17.08 -12.73
N LYS A 220 -0.32 16.38 -13.16
CA LYS A 220 -0.43 15.02 -13.70
C LYS A 220 0.80 14.16 -13.48
N THR A 221 0.58 12.85 -13.50
CA THR A 221 1.59 11.82 -13.74
C THR A 221 1.24 11.07 -15.02
N LEU A 222 2.16 11.04 -15.99
CA LEU A 222 1.97 10.26 -17.22
C LEU A 222 2.18 8.77 -16.94
N LEU A 223 1.30 7.94 -17.48
CA LEU A 223 1.28 6.48 -17.37
C LEU A 223 1.06 5.88 -18.76
N GLY A 224 2.13 5.81 -19.55
CA GLY A 224 2.06 5.49 -20.97
C GLY A 224 1.17 6.48 -21.74
N ARG A 225 0.09 5.98 -22.35
CA ARG A 225 -0.91 6.80 -23.10
C ARG A 225 -2.00 7.42 -22.24
N TRP A 226 -1.96 7.16 -20.94
CA TRP A 226 -2.91 7.65 -19.94
C TRP A 226 -2.23 8.68 -19.03
N ALA A 227 -3.03 9.48 -18.33
CA ALA A 227 -2.53 10.36 -17.29
C ALA A 227 -3.33 10.18 -16.01
N TYR A 228 -2.63 10.09 -14.88
CA TYR A 228 -3.23 10.26 -13.57
C TYR A 228 -3.22 11.75 -13.22
N LEU A 229 -4.40 12.34 -13.12
CA LEU A 229 -4.62 13.73 -12.75
C LEU A 229 -4.72 13.82 -11.23
N HIS A 230 -3.88 14.65 -10.63
CA HIS A 230 -3.96 14.95 -9.20
C HIS A 230 -4.77 16.22 -9.01
N GLU A 231 -5.74 16.18 -8.09
CA GLU A 231 -6.43 17.39 -7.64
C GLU A 231 -5.60 18.17 -6.60
#